data_AF-A0A2V6T3P0-F1
#
_entry.id   AF-A0A2V6T3P0-F1
#
_cell.length_a   1.000
_cell.length_b   1.000
_cell.length_c   1.000
_cell.angle_alpha   90.00
_cell.angle_beta   90.00
_cell.angle_gamma   90.00
#
_symmetry.space_group_name_H-M   'P 1'
#
loop_
_entity.id
_entity.type
_entity.pdbx_description
1 polymer ?
#
loop_
_entity_poly.entity_id
_entity_poly.type
_entity_poly.pdbx_seq_one_letter_code
_entity_poly.pdbx_strand_id
1 'polypeptide(L)'
;MKFDYFVTHTRAEASEPFEQLYADGLEQVRLCDQIGIDTIWFPEHQFTNQLCSPAPLINVVDAAHRTTRARLGTAVVITPYYNPLLVAGQLALADQLTQGRLDIGFGRGGFKYEYERLGMTEPLAAARQQEALEIILRAWTETDFAYAGTHFKFPEVTVVPRPYQRPCPPTWIAARTPDSMRFAAEHGIGIMMAPQRQPIGRLQGQMRLLDAICEDLGAARPPVRVTREIWVTTSPAETRRAAELLQEYHTVQWNLHQNAAPTVDGFTEPVPLPKGYDIAPEELIARGVMGDPEHCVERLRQYEALGADAFILTFDWGQPQRDILRSLELFAERVMPHFAHDRPAARPIPDPQGRSRTILREPVLIDVEGLGGDWMSWEADQWFHQFERASGGERRRSYIFDFATAPKVRAHADGAVDVQGLLRLVSDAGCPDCGRPVIALYRRWEGEDRAAITRHLAERMRDLRWHARHTNRRAMGR
;
A
#
# COMPACT_ATOMS: atom_id res chain seq x y z
N MET A 1 2.80 -17.88 -0.22
CA MET A 1 2.08 -16.99 -1.17
C MET A 1 2.24 -15.56 -0.68
N LYS A 2 2.32 -14.59 -1.60
CA LYS A 2 2.40 -13.16 -1.28
C LYS A 2 1.04 -12.53 -1.01
N PHE A 3 1.02 -11.37 -0.35
CA PHE A 3 -0.20 -10.64 -0.03
C PHE A 3 -0.10 -9.19 -0.46
N ASP A 4 -1.01 -8.78 -1.35
CA ASP A 4 -1.14 -7.42 -1.85
C ASP A 4 -2.44 -6.76 -1.35
N TYR A 5 -2.49 -5.44 -1.29
CA TYR A 5 -3.70 -4.70 -0.94
C TYR A 5 -4.23 -3.87 -2.12
N PHE A 6 -5.55 -3.68 -2.21
CA PHE A 6 -6.19 -2.88 -3.26
C PHE A 6 -6.96 -1.71 -2.63
N VAL A 7 -6.48 -0.48 -2.86
CA VAL A 7 -7.07 0.74 -2.31
C VAL A 7 -8.17 1.24 -3.26
N THR A 8 -9.39 0.79 -3.00
CA THR A 8 -10.61 1.07 -3.78
C THR A 8 -10.96 2.56 -3.87
N HIS A 9 -10.88 3.28 -2.74
CA HIS A 9 -11.52 4.59 -2.57
C HIS A 9 -13.03 4.52 -2.89
N THR A 10 -13.75 3.59 -2.25
CA THR A 10 -15.22 3.50 -2.38
C THR A 10 -15.86 4.61 -1.56
N ARG A 11 -16.47 5.60 -2.22
CA ARG A 11 -17.28 6.63 -1.56
C ARG A 11 -18.71 6.13 -1.45
N ALA A 12 -19.08 5.64 -0.28
CA ALA A 12 -20.36 4.94 -0.09
C ALA A 12 -21.55 5.90 0.00
N GLU A 13 -21.36 7.08 0.60
CA GLU A 13 -22.43 8.05 0.83
C GLU A 13 -22.10 9.44 0.27
N ALA A 14 -23.14 10.20 -0.13
CA ALA A 14 -22.98 11.59 -0.56
C ALA A 14 -22.55 12.54 0.59
N SER A 15 -22.80 12.14 1.84
CA SER A 15 -22.35 12.77 3.08
C SER A 15 -20.83 12.76 3.23
N GLU A 16 -20.16 11.78 2.64
CA GLU A 16 -18.73 11.55 2.81
C GLU A 16 -17.92 12.59 2.00
N PRO A 17 -17.04 13.40 2.64
CA PRO A 17 -16.21 14.35 1.93
C PRO A 17 -15.01 13.64 1.27
N PHE A 18 -14.65 14.05 0.05
CA PHE A 18 -13.54 13.44 -0.69
C PHE A 18 -12.21 13.54 0.07
N GLU A 19 -12.01 14.59 0.87
CA GLU A 19 -10.84 14.77 1.71
C GLU A 19 -10.68 13.63 2.74
N GLN A 20 -11.78 13.12 3.29
CA GLN A 20 -11.75 11.98 4.23
C GLN A 20 -11.45 10.68 3.48
N LEU A 21 -12.12 10.44 2.35
CA LEU A 21 -11.93 9.26 1.50
C LEU A 21 -10.45 9.03 1.15
N TYR A 22 -9.73 10.08 0.73
CA TYR A 22 -8.31 9.99 0.43
C TYR A 22 -7.44 9.91 1.70
N ALA A 23 -7.83 10.53 2.81
CA ALA A 23 -7.12 10.39 4.08
C ALA A 23 -7.18 8.94 4.62
N ASP A 24 -8.35 8.31 4.50
CA ASP A 24 -8.62 6.93 4.91
C ASP A 24 -7.84 5.93 4.04
N GLY A 25 -7.84 6.12 2.72
CA GLY A 25 -6.99 5.37 1.81
C GLY A 25 -5.50 5.49 2.16
N LEU A 26 -5.02 6.68 2.53
CA LEU A 26 -3.63 6.88 2.97
C LEU A 26 -3.32 6.32 4.37
N GLU A 27 -4.32 6.08 5.21
CA GLU A 27 -4.17 5.36 6.47
C GLU A 27 -4.08 3.84 6.23
N GLN A 28 -4.94 3.29 5.38
CA GLN A 28 -4.86 1.89 4.93
C GLN A 28 -3.48 1.60 4.30
N VAL A 29 -2.99 2.49 3.41
CA VAL A 29 -1.65 2.41 2.80
C VAL A 29 -0.54 2.34 3.86
N ARG A 30 -0.61 3.20 4.89
CA ARG A 30 0.38 3.22 5.99
C ARG A 30 0.31 1.97 6.84
N LEU A 31 -0.87 1.43 7.12
CA LEU A 31 -1.03 0.18 7.85
C LEU A 31 -0.47 -1.00 7.04
N CYS A 32 -0.79 -1.08 5.75
CA CYS A 32 -0.30 -2.11 4.83
C CYS A 32 1.25 -2.18 4.77
N ASP A 33 1.92 -1.02 4.70
CA ASP A 33 3.40 -0.94 4.74
C ASP A 33 3.99 -1.43 6.09
N GLN A 34 3.26 -1.26 7.20
CA GLN A 34 3.69 -1.66 8.53
C GLN A 34 3.50 -3.16 8.77
N ILE A 35 2.34 -3.72 8.41
CA ILE A 35 2.01 -5.15 8.59
C ILE A 35 2.79 -6.05 7.61
N GLY A 36 3.28 -5.50 6.51
CA GLY A 36 4.17 -6.17 5.56
C GLY A 36 3.47 -6.75 4.33
N ILE A 37 2.49 -6.02 3.80
CA ILE A 37 1.94 -6.23 2.45
C ILE A 37 3.05 -6.03 1.40
N ASP A 38 3.07 -6.89 0.37
CA ASP A 38 4.04 -6.87 -0.73
C ASP A 38 3.85 -5.68 -1.65
N THR A 39 2.64 -5.53 -2.19
CA THR A 39 2.28 -4.51 -3.19
C THR A 39 0.96 -3.85 -2.80
N ILE A 40 0.89 -2.53 -2.92
CA ILE A 40 -0.35 -1.78 -2.74
C ILE A 40 -0.79 -1.23 -4.10
N TRP A 41 -2.01 -1.57 -4.49
CA TRP A 41 -2.57 -1.34 -5.81
C TRP A 41 -3.65 -0.26 -5.80
N PHE A 42 -3.66 0.56 -6.85
CA PHE A 42 -4.65 1.62 -7.06
C PHE A 42 -5.41 1.39 -8.38
N PRO A 43 -6.76 1.39 -8.36
CA PRO A 43 -7.59 1.25 -9.57
C PRO A 43 -7.58 2.51 -10.43
N GLU A 44 -7.98 2.39 -11.70
CA GLU A 44 -8.42 3.51 -12.51
C GLU A 44 -9.91 3.37 -12.83
N HIS A 45 -10.71 4.38 -12.50
CA HIS A 45 -12.13 4.46 -12.85
C HIS A 45 -12.59 5.90 -13.03
N GLN A 46 -13.57 6.11 -13.90
CA GLN A 46 -14.01 7.43 -14.35
C GLN A 46 -15.49 7.68 -14.02
N PHE A 47 -15.80 8.87 -13.53
CA PHE A 47 -17.16 9.37 -13.29
C PHE A 47 -18.04 8.55 -12.32
N THR A 48 -17.46 7.77 -11.42
CA THR A 48 -18.19 6.95 -10.43
C THR A 48 -17.63 7.09 -9.02
N ASN A 49 -18.51 7.14 -8.02
CA ASN A 49 -18.16 7.16 -6.60
C ASN A 49 -17.79 5.77 -6.05
N GLN A 50 -18.05 4.69 -6.81
CA GLN A 50 -17.72 3.33 -6.36
C GLN A 50 -16.21 3.08 -6.28
N LEU A 51 -15.42 3.78 -7.10
CA LEU A 51 -13.96 3.67 -7.15
C LEU A 51 -13.40 5.06 -7.54
N CYS A 52 -13.25 5.96 -6.57
CA CYS A 52 -12.84 7.36 -6.77
C CYS A 52 -11.35 7.52 -7.12
N SER A 53 -10.88 6.92 -8.21
CA SER A 53 -9.47 6.96 -8.61
C SER A 53 -9.35 7.18 -10.12
N PRO A 54 -9.51 8.42 -10.64
CA PRO A 54 -9.43 8.70 -12.07
C PRO A 54 -7.99 8.76 -12.61
N ALA A 55 -6.98 8.75 -11.73
CA ALA A 55 -5.57 8.85 -12.08
C ALA A 55 -4.69 8.11 -11.04
N PRO A 56 -4.62 6.76 -11.05
CA PRO A 56 -3.97 5.99 -9.99
C PRO A 56 -2.49 6.32 -9.78
N LEU A 57 -1.80 6.83 -10.81
CA LEU A 57 -0.39 7.22 -10.69
C LEU A 57 -0.16 8.36 -9.69
N ILE A 58 -1.15 9.24 -9.47
CA ILE A 58 -1.07 10.29 -8.44
C ILE A 58 -1.06 9.63 -7.05
N ASN A 59 -1.98 8.69 -6.83
CA ASN A 59 -2.09 7.93 -5.58
C ASN A 59 -0.83 7.07 -5.33
N VAL A 60 -0.28 6.42 -6.37
CA VAL A 60 0.99 5.69 -6.30
C VAL A 60 2.15 6.60 -5.88
N VAL A 61 2.28 7.80 -6.47
CA VAL A 61 3.38 8.72 -6.15
C VAL A 61 3.24 9.31 -4.75
N ASP A 62 2.03 9.66 -4.28
CA ASP A 62 1.85 10.13 -2.91
C ASP A 62 2.08 9.01 -1.87
N ALA A 63 1.56 7.80 -2.12
CA ALA A 63 1.84 6.62 -1.32
C ALA A 63 3.35 6.31 -1.25
N ALA A 64 4.12 6.57 -2.31
CA ALA A 64 5.57 6.37 -2.32
C ALA A 64 6.29 7.22 -1.27
N HIS A 65 5.84 8.46 -1.06
CA HIS A 65 6.44 9.36 -0.07
C HIS A 65 5.97 9.08 1.37
N ARG A 66 5.11 8.07 1.58
CA ARG A 66 4.54 7.68 2.87
C ARG A 66 4.85 6.25 3.30
N THR A 67 5.46 5.46 2.42
CA THR A 67 5.74 4.03 2.60
C THR A 67 7.22 3.72 2.42
N THR A 68 7.68 2.67 3.08
CA THR A 68 9.10 2.29 3.17
C THR A 68 9.40 0.92 2.61
N ARG A 69 8.45 -0.01 2.61
CA ARG A 69 8.64 -1.44 2.30
C ARG A 69 7.88 -1.85 1.04
N ALA A 70 6.59 -1.51 1.00
CA ALA A 70 5.67 -1.97 -0.03
C ALA A 70 6.09 -1.48 -1.42
N ARG A 71 5.94 -2.35 -2.41
CA ARG A 71 5.83 -1.95 -3.81
C ARG A 71 4.48 -1.28 -4.02
N LEU A 72 4.36 -0.44 -5.04
CA LEU A 72 3.16 0.36 -5.30
C LEU A 72 2.82 0.26 -6.76
N GLY A 73 1.55 0.13 -7.12
CA GLY A 73 1.22 -0.05 -8.51
C GLY A 73 -0.19 0.30 -8.92
N THR A 74 -0.41 0.25 -10.23
CA THR A 74 -1.72 0.44 -10.84
C THR A 74 -2.38 -0.92 -11.06
N ALA A 75 -3.62 -1.10 -10.65
CA ALA A 75 -4.44 -2.26 -10.97
C ALA A 75 -5.83 -1.78 -11.43
N VAL A 76 -5.91 -1.04 -12.53
CA VAL A 76 -4.95 -0.95 -13.65
C VAL A 76 -4.94 0.46 -14.27
N VAL A 77 -3.96 0.80 -15.11
CA VAL A 77 -4.10 1.91 -16.08
C VAL A 77 -4.94 1.42 -17.26
N ILE A 78 -5.96 2.19 -17.64
CA ILE A 78 -6.84 1.89 -18.77
C ILE A 78 -6.24 2.51 -20.05
N THR A 79 -5.27 1.82 -20.64
CA THR A 79 -4.48 2.33 -21.77
C THR A 79 -5.29 2.77 -23.00
N PRO A 80 -6.46 2.20 -23.36
CA PRO A 80 -7.25 2.67 -24.49
C PRO A 80 -7.73 4.11 -24.42
N TYR A 81 -7.92 4.66 -23.21
CA TYR A 81 -8.43 6.01 -22.97
C TYR A 81 -7.41 7.11 -23.30
N TYR A 82 -6.13 6.76 -23.48
CA TYR A 82 -5.02 7.72 -23.53
C TYR A 82 -4.21 7.67 -24.83
N ASN A 83 -3.26 8.60 -24.95
CA ASN A 83 -2.15 8.49 -25.89
C ASN A 83 -1.01 7.68 -25.22
N PRO A 84 -0.57 6.55 -25.80
CA PRO A 84 0.41 5.66 -25.18
C PRO A 84 1.79 6.29 -25.00
N LEU A 85 2.21 7.25 -25.82
CA LEU A 85 3.48 7.97 -25.64
C LEU A 85 3.47 8.82 -24.36
N LEU A 86 2.34 9.49 -24.08
CA LEU A 86 2.17 10.30 -22.87
C LEU A 86 2.14 9.41 -21.62
N VAL A 87 1.41 8.28 -21.69
CA VAL A 87 1.35 7.28 -20.61
C VAL A 87 2.72 6.67 -20.35
N ALA A 88 3.48 6.30 -21.38
CA ALA A 88 4.84 5.77 -21.24
C ALA A 88 5.78 6.74 -20.49
N GLY A 89 5.72 8.04 -20.80
CA GLY A 89 6.48 9.07 -20.11
C GLY A 89 6.03 9.31 -18.67
N GLN A 90 4.73 9.34 -18.42
CA GLN A 90 4.16 9.46 -17.07
C GLN A 90 4.55 8.29 -16.16
N LEU A 91 4.45 7.06 -16.67
CA LEU A 91 4.85 5.85 -15.98
C LEU A 91 6.37 5.81 -15.70
N ALA A 92 7.19 6.21 -16.68
CA ALA A 92 8.64 6.32 -16.48
C ALA A 92 8.99 7.37 -15.42
N LEU A 93 8.29 8.51 -15.38
CA LEU A 93 8.45 9.52 -14.32
C LEU A 93 8.01 8.99 -12.95
N ALA A 94 6.87 8.29 -12.87
CA ALA A 94 6.41 7.67 -11.63
C ALA A 94 7.41 6.61 -11.12
N ASP A 95 8.06 5.86 -12.01
CA ASP A 95 9.11 4.90 -11.65
C ASP A 95 10.37 5.57 -11.07
N GLN A 96 10.76 6.73 -11.63
CA GLN A 96 11.82 7.57 -11.06
C GLN A 96 11.45 8.09 -9.67
N LEU A 97 10.25 8.64 -9.50
CA LEU A 97 9.77 9.20 -8.22
C LEU A 97 9.56 8.13 -7.14
N THR A 98 9.15 6.91 -7.51
CA THR A 98 9.02 5.77 -6.59
C THR A 98 10.35 5.06 -6.31
N GLN A 99 11.43 5.43 -7.00
CA GLN A 99 12.77 4.82 -6.93
C GLN A 99 12.73 3.30 -7.20
N GLY A 100 12.04 2.91 -8.28
CA GLY A 100 11.90 1.52 -8.67
C GLY A 100 11.06 0.66 -7.73
N ARG A 101 10.02 1.25 -7.13
CA ARG A 101 8.95 0.52 -6.42
C ARG A 101 7.65 0.42 -7.21
N LEU A 102 7.59 1.01 -8.40
CA LEU A 102 6.43 0.94 -9.30
C LEU A 102 6.26 -0.48 -9.87
N ASP A 103 5.06 -1.04 -9.75
CA ASP A 103 4.52 -2.10 -10.60
C ASP A 103 3.40 -1.52 -11.47
N ILE A 104 3.25 -1.97 -12.71
CA ILE A 104 2.30 -1.39 -13.67
C ILE A 104 1.33 -2.46 -14.17
N GLY A 105 0.12 -2.49 -13.63
CA GLY A 105 -0.98 -3.23 -14.21
C GLY A 105 -1.69 -2.43 -15.29
N PHE A 106 -1.96 -3.06 -16.42
CA PHE A 106 -2.68 -2.51 -17.57
C PHE A 106 -4.03 -3.23 -17.81
N GLY A 107 -5.02 -2.47 -18.26
CA GLY A 107 -6.33 -3.00 -18.62
C GLY A 107 -7.02 -2.21 -19.73
N ARG A 108 -8.21 -2.72 -20.10
CA ARG A 108 -9.02 -2.21 -21.23
C ARG A 108 -10.15 -1.29 -20.79
N GLY A 109 -10.39 -1.19 -19.48
CA GLY A 109 -11.67 -0.79 -18.93
C GLY A 109 -12.62 -1.99 -18.84
N GLY A 110 -13.81 -1.77 -18.30
CA GLY A 110 -14.82 -2.80 -18.11
C GLY A 110 -16.22 -2.28 -17.79
N PHE A 111 -16.35 -1.01 -17.43
CA PHE A 111 -17.64 -0.38 -17.20
C PHE A 111 -18.17 0.21 -18.50
N LYS A 112 -19.25 -0.36 -19.03
CA LYS A 112 -19.96 0.18 -20.20
C LYS A 112 -20.42 1.63 -19.96
N TYR A 113 -20.72 1.97 -18.70
CA TYR A 113 -20.97 3.33 -18.26
C TYR A 113 -19.86 4.31 -18.67
N GLU A 114 -18.59 3.97 -18.42
CA GLU A 114 -17.43 4.78 -18.83
C GLU A 114 -17.27 4.79 -20.34
N TYR A 115 -17.34 3.62 -20.97
CA TYR A 115 -17.15 3.46 -22.42
C TYR A 115 -18.05 4.38 -23.24
N GLU A 116 -19.35 4.42 -22.93
CA GLU A 116 -20.31 5.26 -23.65
C GLU A 116 -20.02 6.77 -23.51
N ARG A 117 -19.38 7.19 -22.41
CA ARG A 117 -19.03 8.60 -22.12
C ARG A 117 -17.67 8.99 -22.70
N LEU A 118 -16.77 8.03 -22.87
CA LEU A 118 -15.45 8.19 -23.48
C LEU A 118 -15.44 7.86 -24.99
N GLY A 119 -16.59 7.56 -25.58
CA GLY A 119 -16.72 7.20 -27.00
C GLY A 119 -16.10 5.85 -27.38
N MET A 120 -15.91 4.96 -26.40
CA MET A 120 -15.29 3.64 -26.56
C MET A 120 -16.34 2.53 -26.73
N THR A 121 -15.88 1.39 -27.25
CA THR A 121 -16.59 0.10 -27.22
C THR A 121 -15.61 -0.99 -26.82
N GLU A 122 -16.07 -2.13 -26.31
CA GLU A 122 -15.17 -3.22 -25.89
C GLU A 122 -14.22 -3.70 -27.03
N PRO A 123 -14.67 -3.88 -28.30
CA PRO A 123 -13.77 -4.23 -29.40
C PRO A 123 -12.74 -3.13 -29.70
N LEU A 124 -13.15 -1.86 -29.69
CA LEU A 124 -12.24 -0.73 -29.91
C LEU A 124 -11.21 -0.59 -28.78
N ALA A 125 -11.65 -0.79 -27.53
CA ALA A 125 -10.77 -0.77 -26.37
C ALA A 125 -9.76 -1.92 -26.41
N ALA A 126 -10.17 -3.12 -26.86
CA ALA A 126 -9.25 -4.24 -27.03
C ALA A 126 -8.19 -3.96 -28.11
N ALA A 127 -8.59 -3.51 -29.29
CA ALA A 127 -7.66 -3.21 -30.38
C ALA A 127 -6.73 -2.04 -30.05
N ARG A 128 -7.23 -0.98 -29.40
CA ARG A 128 -6.40 0.14 -28.90
C ARG A 128 -5.42 -0.30 -27.81
N GLN A 129 -5.80 -1.19 -26.90
CA GLN A 129 -4.86 -1.69 -25.88
C GLN A 129 -3.67 -2.40 -26.53
N GLN A 130 -3.89 -3.23 -27.55
CA GLN A 130 -2.82 -4.01 -28.17
C GLN A 130 -1.71 -3.11 -28.74
N GLU A 131 -2.07 -2.12 -29.58
CA GLU A 131 -1.11 -1.13 -30.08
C GLU A 131 -0.51 -0.30 -28.93
N ALA A 132 -1.31 0.10 -27.94
CA ALA A 132 -0.83 0.91 -26.83
C ALA A 132 0.24 0.19 -25.98
N LEU A 133 0.09 -1.11 -25.72
CA LEU A 133 1.07 -1.89 -24.98
C LEU A 133 2.38 -2.06 -25.76
N GLU A 134 2.29 -2.33 -27.07
CA GLU A 134 3.47 -2.37 -27.94
C GLU A 134 4.22 -1.03 -27.89
N ILE A 135 3.52 0.09 -28.09
CA ILE A 135 4.09 1.44 -28.05
C ILE A 135 4.74 1.75 -26.69
N ILE A 136 4.08 1.41 -25.57
CA ILE A 136 4.59 1.69 -24.23
C ILE A 136 5.87 0.89 -23.94
N LEU A 137 5.90 -0.40 -24.30
CA LEU A 137 7.09 -1.24 -24.11
C LEU A 137 8.26 -0.74 -24.95
N ARG A 138 8.01 -0.46 -26.25
CA ARG A 138 9.03 0.08 -27.18
C ARG A 138 9.53 1.46 -26.74
N ALA A 139 8.67 2.34 -26.24
CA ALA A 139 9.05 3.63 -25.69
C ALA A 139 10.04 3.57 -24.51
N TRP A 140 10.08 2.45 -23.78
CA TRP A 140 11.05 2.25 -22.71
C TRP A 140 12.36 1.59 -23.19
N THR A 141 12.29 0.68 -24.16
CA THR A 141 13.42 -0.15 -24.61
C THR A 141 14.18 0.38 -25.84
N GLU A 142 13.51 1.10 -26.76
CA GLU A 142 14.12 1.68 -27.97
C GLU A 142 14.47 3.16 -27.77
N THR A 143 15.61 3.62 -28.30
CA THR A 143 16.03 5.04 -28.17
C THR A 143 15.04 5.96 -28.89
N ASP A 144 15.03 5.88 -30.22
CA ASP A 144 14.11 6.59 -31.10
C ASP A 144 13.30 5.56 -31.88
N PHE A 145 11.99 5.79 -32.02
CA PHE A 145 11.13 4.90 -32.79
C PHE A 145 9.94 5.62 -33.42
N ALA A 146 9.48 5.13 -34.56
CA ALA A 146 8.24 5.55 -35.20
C ALA A 146 7.18 4.44 -35.09
N TYR A 147 5.90 4.81 -35.24
CA TYR A 147 4.79 3.85 -35.23
C TYR A 147 3.75 4.18 -36.29
N ALA A 148 3.20 3.13 -36.92
CA ALA A 148 2.23 3.24 -38.01
C ALA A 148 1.17 2.14 -37.92
N GLY A 149 0.50 2.06 -36.77
CA GLY A 149 -0.64 1.18 -36.54
C GLY A 149 -1.95 1.72 -37.12
N THR A 150 -3.04 1.04 -36.76
CA THR A 150 -4.42 1.36 -37.14
C THR A 150 -5.00 2.46 -36.25
N HIS A 151 -4.67 2.43 -34.95
CA HIS A 151 -5.21 3.36 -33.95
C HIS A 151 -4.24 4.46 -33.55
N PHE A 152 -2.93 4.22 -33.68
CA PHE A 152 -1.90 5.20 -33.38
C PHE A 152 -0.88 5.30 -34.54
N LYS A 153 -0.47 6.52 -34.86
CA LYS A 153 0.55 6.80 -35.87
C LYS A 153 1.32 8.06 -35.51
N PHE A 154 2.65 7.98 -35.51
CA PHE A 154 3.54 9.09 -35.21
C PHE A 154 4.90 8.95 -35.93
N PRO A 155 5.56 10.07 -36.28
CA PRO A 155 6.94 10.07 -36.76
C PRO A 155 7.90 9.65 -35.63
N GLU A 156 9.17 9.47 -35.95
CA GLU A 156 10.22 9.12 -35.01
C GLU A 156 10.24 10.00 -33.74
N VAL A 157 10.29 9.35 -32.57
CA VAL A 157 10.24 10.01 -31.25
C VAL A 157 11.07 9.25 -30.20
N THR A 158 11.74 10.00 -29.33
CA THR A 158 12.26 9.52 -28.02
C THR A 158 11.24 9.87 -26.93
N VAL A 159 10.86 8.91 -26.08
CA VAL A 159 10.13 9.18 -24.83
C VAL A 159 11.10 9.47 -23.68
N VAL A 160 10.80 10.52 -22.90
CA VAL A 160 11.55 10.92 -21.70
C VAL A 160 10.62 11.18 -20.50
N PRO A 161 11.08 10.94 -19.25
CA PRO A 161 12.33 10.28 -18.89
C PRO A 161 12.31 8.78 -19.24
N ARG A 162 13.44 8.09 -19.06
CA ARG A 162 13.47 6.62 -19.08
C ARG A 162 13.08 6.07 -17.70
N PRO A 163 12.52 4.85 -17.62
CA PRO A 163 12.30 4.19 -16.34
C PRO A 163 13.58 4.08 -15.50
N TYR A 164 13.39 4.02 -14.19
CA TYR A 164 14.43 3.74 -13.21
C TYR A 164 14.80 2.25 -13.23
N GLN A 165 13.77 1.38 -13.24
CA GLN A 165 13.90 -0.08 -13.36
C GLN A 165 14.30 -0.47 -14.79
N ARG A 166 15.12 -1.52 -14.92
CA ARG A 166 15.67 -1.99 -16.20
C ARG A 166 15.30 -3.47 -16.44
N PRO A 167 14.89 -3.85 -17.67
CA PRO A 167 14.71 -2.99 -18.85
C PRO A 167 13.50 -2.04 -18.72
N CYS A 168 12.50 -2.41 -17.94
CA CYS A 168 11.32 -1.61 -17.59
C CYS A 168 10.79 -2.01 -16.20
N PRO A 169 9.77 -1.33 -15.64
CA PRO A 169 9.10 -1.75 -14.41
C PRO A 169 8.40 -3.11 -14.56
N PRO A 170 8.18 -3.88 -13.47
CA PRO A 170 7.35 -5.07 -13.52
C PRO A 170 5.94 -4.74 -14.03
N THR A 171 5.56 -5.38 -15.13
CA THR A 171 4.27 -5.17 -15.80
C THR A 171 3.31 -6.32 -15.55
N TRP A 172 2.04 -5.98 -15.51
CA TRP A 172 0.93 -6.90 -15.30
C TRP A 172 -0.21 -6.57 -16.26
N ILE A 173 -1.02 -7.56 -16.63
CA ILE A 173 -2.26 -7.33 -17.38
C ILE A 173 -3.47 -7.97 -16.69
N ALA A 174 -4.61 -7.28 -16.76
CA ALA A 174 -5.91 -7.87 -16.43
C ALA A 174 -6.33 -8.86 -17.53
N ALA A 175 -5.96 -10.14 -17.39
CA ALA A 175 -6.21 -11.17 -18.39
C ALA A 175 -7.38 -12.09 -17.98
N ARG A 176 -8.31 -12.31 -18.92
CA ARG A 176 -9.45 -13.22 -18.75
C ARG A 176 -9.75 -14.07 -19.99
N THR A 177 -9.14 -13.76 -21.14
CA THR A 177 -9.31 -14.48 -22.43
C THR A 177 -8.03 -15.24 -22.78
N PRO A 178 -8.12 -16.33 -23.59
CA PRO A 178 -6.95 -17.06 -24.07
C PRO A 178 -5.91 -16.14 -24.71
N ASP A 179 -6.32 -15.21 -25.56
CA ASP A 179 -5.42 -14.29 -26.27
C ASP A 179 -4.64 -13.39 -25.30
N SER A 180 -5.28 -12.90 -24.22
CA SER A 180 -4.58 -12.13 -23.20
C SER A 180 -3.60 -12.98 -22.39
N MET A 181 -3.92 -14.25 -22.11
CA MET A 181 -3.01 -15.17 -21.43
C MET A 181 -1.81 -15.54 -22.33
N ARG A 182 -2.04 -15.74 -23.63
CA ARG A 182 -0.99 -15.96 -24.64
C ARG A 182 -0.06 -14.76 -24.74
N PHE A 183 -0.60 -13.55 -24.90
CA PHE A 183 0.20 -12.33 -24.94
C PHE A 183 1.07 -12.16 -23.68
N ALA A 184 0.52 -12.43 -22.48
CA ALA A 184 1.29 -12.40 -21.24
C ALA A 184 2.45 -13.40 -21.22
N ALA A 185 2.20 -14.65 -21.62
CA ALA A 185 3.21 -15.70 -21.67
C ALA A 185 4.31 -15.41 -22.72
N GLU A 186 3.95 -14.90 -23.90
CA GLU A 186 4.89 -14.51 -24.96
C GLU A 186 5.83 -13.37 -24.54
N HIS A 187 5.35 -12.43 -23.73
CA HIS A 187 6.10 -11.22 -23.33
C HIS A 187 6.65 -11.28 -21.90
N GLY A 188 6.44 -12.38 -21.16
CA GLY A 188 6.85 -12.51 -19.75
C GLY A 188 6.13 -11.55 -18.80
N ILE A 189 4.93 -11.10 -19.16
CA ILE A 189 4.14 -10.11 -18.40
C ILE A 189 3.28 -10.84 -17.37
N GLY A 190 3.23 -10.33 -16.13
CA GLY A 190 2.44 -10.93 -15.07
C GLY A 190 0.93 -10.85 -15.33
N ILE A 191 0.16 -11.76 -14.74
CA ILE A 191 -1.30 -11.81 -14.91
C ILE A 191 -1.99 -11.41 -13.61
N MET A 192 -2.90 -10.43 -13.71
CA MET A 192 -3.92 -10.16 -12.69
C MET A 192 -5.20 -10.90 -13.07
N MET A 193 -5.52 -11.97 -12.34
CA MET A 193 -6.80 -12.67 -12.46
C MET A 193 -7.78 -12.12 -11.43
N ALA A 194 -8.84 -11.48 -11.89
CA ALA A 194 -10.04 -11.22 -11.10
C ALA A 194 -11.16 -12.13 -11.63
N PRO A 195 -11.39 -13.32 -11.01
CA PRO A 195 -12.51 -14.19 -11.40
C PRO A 195 -13.89 -13.64 -10.95
N GLN A 196 -13.97 -12.41 -10.45
CA GLN A 196 -15.21 -11.72 -10.05
C GLN A 196 -16.05 -12.61 -9.12
N ARG A 197 -17.39 -12.57 -9.22
CA ARG A 197 -18.34 -13.39 -8.43
C ARG A 197 -18.31 -14.89 -8.73
N GLN A 198 -17.41 -15.37 -9.59
CA GLN A 198 -17.38 -16.78 -10.00
C GLN A 198 -16.74 -17.65 -8.90
N PRO A 199 -17.22 -18.90 -8.72
CA PRO A 199 -16.63 -19.85 -7.77
C PRO A 199 -15.18 -20.18 -8.13
N ILE A 200 -14.39 -20.60 -7.15
CA ILE A 200 -12.95 -20.90 -7.29
C ILE A 200 -12.63 -21.92 -8.40
N GLY A 201 -13.57 -22.82 -8.74
CA GLY A 201 -13.43 -23.73 -9.89
C GLY A 201 -13.27 -23.01 -11.24
N ARG A 202 -13.77 -21.78 -11.39
CA ARG A 202 -13.53 -20.96 -12.59
C ARG A 202 -12.07 -20.51 -12.68
N LEU A 203 -11.48 -20.11 -11.55
CA LEU A 203 -10.04 -19.79 -11.46
C LEU A 203 -9.19 -21.02 -11.77
N GLN A 204 -9.53 -22.20 -11.23
CA GLN A 204 -8.84 -23.45 -11.58
C GLN A 204 -8.88 -23.73 -13.10
N GLY A 205 -10.00 -23.44 -13.76
CA GLY A 205 -10.11 -23.51 -15.22
C GLY A 205 -9.22 -22.51 -15.96
N GLN A 206 -9.07 -21.29 -15.43
CA GLN A 206 -8.18 -20.26 -15.99
C GLN A 206 -6.71 -20.59 -15.78
N MET A 207 -6.32 -21.16 -14.63
CA MET A 207 -4.96 -21.64 -14.38
C MET A 207 -4.58 -22.77 -15.36
N ARG A 208 -5.42 -23.80 -15.50
CA ARG A 208 -5.17 -24.88 -16.49
C ARG A 208 -5.07 -24.38 -17.94
N LEU A 209 -5.85 -23.36 -18.30
CA LEU A 209 -5.77 -22.72 -19.62
C LEU A 209 -4.43 -22.00 -19.80
N LEU A 210 -3.97 -21.26 -18.78
CA LEU A 210 -2.66 -20.62 -18.79
C LEU A 210 -1.53 -21.65 -18.90
N ASP A 211 -1.56 -22.72 -18.10
CA ASP A 211 -0.56 -23.78 -18.13
C ASP A 211 -0.47 -24.40 -19.54
N ALA A 212 -1.62 -24.75 -20.16
CA ALA A 212 -1.66 -25.30 -21.52
C ALA A 212 -1.17 -24.31 -22.61
N ILE A 213 -1.40 -23.01 -22.42
CA ILE A 213 -0.85 -21.97 -23.32
C ILE A 213 0.68 -21.86 -23.17
N CYS A 214 1.20 -21.94 -21.95
CA CYS A 214 2.64 -21.94 -21.70
C CYS A 214 3.32 -23.19 -22.27
N GLU A 215 2.69 -24.36 -22.16
CA GLU A 215 3.15 -25.61 -22.78
C GLU A 215 3.20 -25.52 -24.31
N ASP A 216 2.13 -25.02 -24.96
CA ASP A 216 2.05 -24.81 -26.42
C ASP A 216 3.12 -23.83 -26.94
N LEU A 217 3.41 -22.77 -26.19
CA LEU A 217 4.45 -21.79 -26.51
C LEU A 217 5.88 -22.25 -26.20
N GLY A 218 6.05 -23.28 -25.36
CA GLY A 218 7.34 -23.57 -24.71
C GLY A 218 7.83 -22.44 -23.79
N ALA A 219 6.91 -21.61 -23.28
CA ALA A 219 7.21 -20.42 -22.49
C ALA A 219 7.19 -20.70 -20.98
N ALA A 220 7.97 -19.91 -20.22
CA ALA A 220 7.87 -19.92 -18.77
C ALA A 220 6.50 -19.37 -18.32
N ARG A 221 5.88 -19.99 -17.31
CA ARG A 221 4.62 -19.50 -16.74
C ARG A 221 4.79 -18.10 -16.15
N PRO A 222 4.00 -17.09 -16.57
CA PRO A 222 4.04 -15.77 -15.97
C PRO A 222 3.46 -15.81 -14.54
N PRO A 223 3.93 -14.94 -13.63
CA PRO A 223 3.42 -14.89 -12.27
C PRO A 223 1.94 -14.45 -12.26
N VAL A 224 1.13 -15.06 -11.39
CA VAL A 224 -0.31 -14.82 -11.29
C VAL A 224 -0.68 -14.23 -9.94
N ARG A 225 -1.25 -13.03 -9.96
CA ARG A 225 -1.89 -12.40 -8.80
C ARG A 225 -3.41 -12.56 -8.91
N VAL A 226 -4.07 -12.97 -7.83
CA VAL A 226 -5.52 -13.23 -7.80
C VAL A 226 -6.23 -12.19 -6.95
N THR A 227 -7.11 -11.38 -7.54
CA THR A 227 -7.90 -10.37 -6.82
C THR A 227 -9.20 -10.96 -6.29
N ARG A 228 -9.42 -10.81 -4.97
CA ARG A 228 -10.52 -11.44 -4.25
C ARG A 228 -10.93 -10.65 -3.02
N GLU A 229 -12.22 -10.76 -2.77
CA GLU A 229 -12.95 -10.21 -1.64
C GLU A 229 -12.58 -10.97 -0.36
N ILE A 230 -12.19 -10.23 0.68
CA ILE A 230 -11.75 -10.79 1.97
C ILE A 230 -12.23 -9.93 3.14
N TRP A 231 -12.64 -10.58 4.23
CA TRP A 231 -13.01 -9.91 5.47
C TRP A 231 -12.76 -10.81 6.68
N VAL A 232 -11.82 -10.42 7.54
CA VAL A 232 -11.43 -11.20 8.73
C VAL A 232 -12.06 -10.58 9.97
N THR A 233 -12.85 -11.36 10.72
CA THR A 233 -13.43 -10.96 12.01
C THR A 233 -13.76 -12.20 12.85
N THR A 234 -13.70 -12.07 14.17
CA THR A 234 -14.15 -13.11 15.11
C THR A 234 -15.65 -13.04 15.44
N SER A 235 -16.39 -12.10 14.85
CA SER A 235 -17.81 -11.85 15.11
C SER A 235 -18.69 -12.36 13.95
N PRO A 236 -19.53 -13.41 14.15
CA PRO A 236 -20.45 -13.89 13.12
C PRO A 236 -21.45 -12.82 12.62
N ALA A 237 -21.76 -11.83 13.46
CA ALA A 237 -22.62 -10.70 13.09
C ALA A 237 -21.91 -9.72 12.14
N GLU A 238 -20.63 -9.43 12.39
CA GLU A 238 -19.80 -8.61 11.48
C GLU A 238 -19.56 -9.34 10.15
N THR A 239 -19.30 -10.65 10.20
CA THR A 239 -19.18 -11.53 9.02
C THR A 239 -20.44 -11.45 8.14
N ARG A 240 -21.63 -11.57 8.74
CA ARG A 240 -22.91 -11.41 8.04
C ARG A 240 -23.05 -10.01 7.43
N ARG A 241 -22.76 -8.96 8.19
CA ARG A 241 -22.89 -7.58 7.71
C ARG A 241 -21.95 -7.26 6.53
N ALA A 242 -20.73 -7.78 6.56
CA ALA A 242 -19.78 -7.63 5.46
C ALA A 242 -20.25 -8.37 4.19
N ALA A 243 -20.88 -9.54 4.34
CA ALA A 243 -21.47 -10.28 3.22
C ALA A 243 -22.67 -9.57 2.59
N GLU A 244 -23.52 -8.94 3.41
CA GLU A 244 -24.65 -8.11 2.94
C GLU A 244 -24.17 -6.88 2.15
N LEU A 245 -23.19 -6.14 2.67
CA LEU A 245 -22.56 -5.02 1.97
C LEU A 245 -21.92 -5.45 0.64
N LEU A 246 -21.24 -6.60 0.63
CA LEU A 246 -20.66 -7.15 -0.59
C LEU A 246 -21.74 -7.55 -1.61
N GLN A 247 -22.88 -8.11 -1.18
CA GLN A 247 -24.00 -8.42 -2.07
C GLN A 247 -24.58 -7.14 -2.69
N GLU A 248 -24.77 -6.08 -1.90
CA GLU A 248 -25.23 -4.78 -2.40
C GLU A 248 -24.23 -4.16 -3.39
N TYR A 249 -22.94 -4.10 -3.04
CA TYR A 249 -21.85 -3.64 -3.91
C TYR A 249 -21.80 -4.38 -5.26
N HIS A 250 -22.10 -5.69 -5.27
CA HIS A 250 -22.20 -6.46 -6.51
C HIS A 250 -23.33 -5.98 -7.44
N THR A 251 -24.47 -5.53 -6.91
CA THR A 251 -25.59 -5.00 -7.73
C THR A 251 -25.21 -3.68 -8.40
N VAL A 252 -24.54 -2.78 -7.68
CA VAL A 252 -24.06 -1.48 -8.19
C VAL A 252 -22.96 -1.67 -9.23
N GLN A 253 -21.95 -2.50 -8.92
CA GLN A 253 -20.94 -2.86 -9.91
C GLN A 253 -21.54 -3.51 -11.16
N TRP A 254 -22.60 -4.31 -11.04
CA TRP A 254 -23.26 -4.89 -12.23
C TRP A 254 -23.89 -3.81 -13.09
N ASN A 255 -24.55 -2.82 -12.48
CA ASN A 255 -25.08 -1.70 -13.24
C ASN A 255 -23.95 -0.93 -13.96
N LEU A 256 -22.80 -0.68 -13.34
CA LEU A 256 -21.65 -0.04 -14.02
C LEU A 256 -21.16 -0.82 -15.25
N HIS A 257 -21.19 -2.16 -15.22
CA HIS A 257 -20.86 -3.02 -16.37
C HIS A 257 -21.94 -3.02 -17.46
N GLN A 258 -23.23 -2.87 -17.12
CA GLN A 258 -24.34 -2.95 -18.08
C GLN A 258 -24.87 -1.59 -18.57
N ASN A 259 -24.63 -0.52 -17.81
CA ASN A 259 -25.28 0.79 -17.87
C ASN A 259 -26.82 0.66 -18.04
N ALA A 260 -27.46 -0.03 -17.09
CA ALA A 260 -28.86 -0.45 -17.15
C ALA A 260 -29.83 0.45 -16.36
N ALA A 261 -29.34 1.16 -15.35
CA ALA A 261 -30.07 2.18 -14.58
C ALA A 261 -29.17 3.42 -14.34
N PRO A 262 -29.73 4.59 -13.98
CA PRO A 262 -28.98 5.84 -13.89
C PRO A 262 -27.75 5.83 -12.96
N THR A 263 -26.82 6.73 -13.28
CA THR A 263 -25.81 7.23 -12.35
C THR A 263 -26.04 8.73 -12.18
N VAL A 264 -26.26 9.19 -10.95
CA VAL A 264 -26.54 10.58 -10.60
C VAL A 264 -25.49 11.03 -9.57
N ASP A 265 -24.85 12.17 -9.80
CA ASP A 265 -23.75 12.68 -8.97
C ASP A 265 -22.61 11.65 -8.71
N GLY A 266 -22.36 10.75 -9.67
CA GLY A 266 -21.41 9.65 -9.56
C GLY A 266 -21.90 8.42 -8.78
N PHE A 267 -23.04 8.50 -8.09
CA PHE A 267 -23.70 7.35 -7.45
C PHE A 267 -24.54 6.58 -8.47
N THR A 268 -24.27 5.28 -8.60
CA THR A 268 -24.93 4.41 -9.56
C THR A 268 -26.02 3.61 -8.87
N GLU A 269 -27.23 3.58 -9.44
CA GLU A 269 -28.33 2.82 -8.84
C GLU A 269 -28.03 1.30 -8.85
N PRO A 270 -28.37 0.55 -7.78
CA PRO A 270 -28.28 -0.89 -7.78
C PRO A 270 -29.30 -1.49 -8.75
N VAL A 271 -28.94 -2.57 -9.45
CA VAL A 271 -29.87 -3.31 -10.32
C VAL A 271 -29.86 -4.81 -10.01
N PRO A 272 -30.97 -5.53 -10.21
CA PRO A 272 -31.03 -6.97 -9.97
C PRO A 272 -29.97 -7.73 -10.76
N LEU A 273 -29.30 -8.66 -10.07
CA LEU A 273 -28.31 -9.55 -10.68
C LEU A 273 -29.01 -10.67 -11.46
N PRO A 274 -28.44 -11.15 -12.59
CA PRO A 274 -28.96 -12.33 -13.26
C PRO A 274 -28.93 -13.56 -12.36
N LYS A 275 -29.83 -14.52 -12.62
CA LYS A 275 -29.86 -15.80 -11.90
C LYS A 275 -28.49 -16.49 -11.95
N GLY A 276 -27.94 -16.83 -10.78
CA GLY A 276 -26.60 -17.43 -10.64
C GLY A 276 -25.46 -16.41 -10.49
N TYR A 277 -25.74 -15.11 -10.56
CA TYR A 277 -24.84 -14.02 -10.16
C TYR A 277 -25.29 -13.32 -8.87
N ASP A 278 -26.59 -13.39 -8.55
CA ASP A 278 -27.08 -13.09 -7.19
C ASP A 278 -26.69 -14.24 -6.26
N ILE A 279 -25.86 -13.93 -5.25
CA ILE A 279 -25.31 -14.88 -4.30
C ILE A 279 -25.70 -14.41 -2.91
N ALA A 280 -26.45 -15.23 -2.18
CA ALA A 280 -26.91 -14.92 -0.84
C ALA A 280 -25.73 -14.74 0.14
N PRO A 281 -25.86 -13.92 1.20
CA PRO A 281 -24.78 -13.66 2.16
C PRO A 281 -24.18 -14.94 2.76
N GLU A 282 -24.99 -15.95 3.08
CA GLU A 282 -24.52 -17.25 3.58
C GLU A 282 -23.60 -17.98 2.58
N GLU A 283 -23.88 -17.86 1.28
CA GLU A 283 -23.07 -18.46 0.22
C GLU A 283 -21.79 -17.65 -0.04
N LEU A 284 -21.85 -16.32 0.08
CA LEU A 284 -20.67 -15.44 0.06
C LEU A 284 -19.73 -15.77 1.21
N ILE A 285 -20.23 -16.01 2.43
CA ILE A 285 -19.42 -16.41 3.59
C ILE A 285 -18.80 -17.79 3.38
N ALA A 286 -19.61 -18.77 2.98
CA ALA A 286 -19.17 -20.16 2.81
C ALA A 286 -18.14 -20.35 1.67
N ARG A 287 -18.17 -19.49 0.63
CA ARG A 287 -17.29 -19.61 -0.56
C ARG A 287 -16.26 -18.49 -0.70
N GLY A 288 -16.42 -17.36 -0.01
CA GLY A 288 -15.47 -16.25 0.01
C GLY A 288 -14.26 -16.54 0.88
N VAL A 289 -13.49 -15.49 1.20
CA VAL A 289 -12.46 -15.49 2.26
C VAL A 289 -12.99 -14.58 3.38
N MET A 290 -14.08 -14.98 4.02
CA MET A 290 -14.84 -14.10 4.91
C MET A 290 -15.29 -14.85 6.15
N GLY A 291 -14.86 -14.40 7.33
CA GLY A 291 -15.17 -15.03 8.62
C GLY A 291 -14.00 -14.97 9.60
N ASP A 292 -13.93 -15.97 10.47
CA ASP A 292 -12.83 -16.15 11.42
C ASP A 292 -11.48 -16.38 10.70
N PRO A 293 -10.34 -16.15 11.41
CA PRO A 293 -9.02 -16.34 10.84
C PRO A 293 -8.77 -17.76 10.33
N GLU A 294 -9.26 -18.78 11.03
CA GLU A 294 -9.08 -20.19 10.69
C GLU A 294 -9.74 -20.54 9.34
N HIS A 295 -10.99 -20.13 9.13
CA HIS A 295 -11.68 -20.20 7.83
C HIS A 295 -10.92 -19.40 6.77
N CYS A 296 -10.51 -18.17 7.06
CA CYS A 296 -9.74 -17.36 6.11
C CYS A 296 -8.44 -18.05 5.66
N VAL A 297 -7.70 -18.69 6.57
CA VAL A 297 -6.50 -19.49 6.25
C VAL A 297 -6.86 -20.68 5.36
N GLU A 298 -7.91 -21.45 5.68
CA GLU A 298 -8.34 -22.58 4.86
C GLU A 298 -8.68 -22.15 3.42
N ARG A 299 -9.48 -21.09 3.27
CA ARG A 299 -9.90 -20.56 1.97
C ARG A 299 -8.69 -20.05 1.18
N LEU A 300 -7.74 -19.34 1.80
CA LEU A 300 -6.51 -18.85 1.15
C LEU A 300 -5.56 -19.97 0.72
N ARG A 301 -5.46 -21.07 1.48
CA ARG A 301 -4.68 -22.25 1.09
C ARG A 301 -5.18 -22.87 -0.22
N GLN A 302 -6.47 -22.74 -0.55
CA GLN A 302 -7.00 -23.18 -1.84
C GLN A 302 -6.47 -22.33 -3.01
N TYR A 303 -6.28 -21.02 -2.82
CA TYR A 303 -5.68 -20.15 -3.84
C TYR A 303 -4.17 -20.42 -4.00
N GLU A 304 -3.45 -20.63 -2.91
CA GLU A 304 -2.03 -21.02 -2.95
C GLU A 304 -1.84 -22.38 -3.65
N ALA A 305 -2.70 -23.37 -3.36
CA ALA A 305 -2.67 -24.69 -4.01
C ALA A 305 -3.01 -24.66 -5.51
N LEU A 306 -3.67 -23.60 -6.00
CA LEU A 306 -3.86 -23.34 -7.44
C LEU A 306 -2.66 -22.64 -8.10
N GLY A 307 -1.59 -22.36 -7.33
CA GLY A 307 -0.41 -21.67 -7.81
C GLY A 307 -0.61 -20.16 -7.98
N ALA A 308 -1.43 -19.52 -7.15
CA ALA A 308 -1.43 -18.06 -7.07
C ALA A 308 -0.12 -17.59 -6.40
N ASP A 309 0.67 -16.77 -7.09
CA ASP A 309 1.90 -16.19 -6.56
C ASP A 309 1.61 -15.14 -5.48
N ALA A 310 0.56 -14.33 -5.70
CA ALA A 310 0.02 -13.40 -4.73
C ALA A 310 -1.51 -13.41 -4.69
N PHE A 311 -2.07 -13.11 -3.53
CA PHE A 311 -3.48 -12.81 -3.34
C PHE A 311 -3.63 -11.30 -3.14
N ILE A 312 -4.48 -10.65 -3.94
CA ILE A 312 -4.80 -9.22 -3.82
C ILE A 312 -6.08 -9.07 -3.02
N LEU A 313 -5.95 -8.53 -1.81
CA LEU A 313 -7.03 -8.33 -0.86
C LEU A 313 -7.87 -7.09 -1.24
N THR A 314 -9.17 -7.27 -1.37
CA THR A 314 -10.17 -6.18 -1.37
C THR A 314 -11.05 -6.28 -0.12
N PHE A 315 -11.18 -5.19 0.63
CA PHE A 315 -11.94 -5.12 1.90
C PHE A 315 -13.09 -4.12 1.87
N ASP A 316 -13.00 -3.06 1.07
CA ASP A 316 -13.87 -1.88 1.17
C ASP A 316 -15.02 -1.92 0.16
N TRP A 317 -16.22 -2.13 0.70
CA TRP A 317 -17.53 -2.10 0.04
C TRP A 317 -18.49 -1.15 0.77
N GLY A 318 -17.96 -0.14 1.48
CA GLY A 318 -18.74 0.78 2.34
C GLY A 318 -18.77 0.44 3.83
N GLN A 319 -17.82 -0.35 4.34
CA GLN A 319 -17.59 -0.51 5.78
C GLN A 319 -16.97 0.76 6.39
N PRO A 320 -17.20 1.06 7.69
CA PRO A 320 -16.48 2.12 8.37
C PRO A 320 -14.96 1.87 8.37
N GLN A 321 -14.17 2.92 8.12
CA GLN A 321 -12.69 2.88 8.08
C GLN A 321 -12.07 2.12 9.27
N ARG A 322 -12.53 2.39 10.50
CA ARG A 322 -12.06 1.69 11.72
C ARG A 322 -12.16 0.17 11.59
N ASP A 323 -13.23 -0.32 10.99
CA ASP A 323 -13.52 -1.76 10.89
C ASP A 323 -12.68 -2.39 9.75
N ILE A 324 -12.40 -1.64 8.68
CA ILE A 324 -11.43 -2.02 7.63
C ILE A 324 -10.03 -2.18 8.22
N LEU A 325 -9.55 -1.19 8.98
CA LEU A 325 -8.23 -1.23 9.62
C LEU A 325 -8.11 -2.41 10.61
N ARG A 326 -9.14 -2.61 11.45
CA ARG A 326 -9.18 -3.74 12.39
C ARG A 326 -9.17 -5.09 11.67
N SER A 327 -9.83 -5.21 10.52
CA SER A 327 -9.83 -6.43 9.73
C SER A 327 -8.46 -6.70 9.08
N LEU A 328 -7.76 -5.64 8.65
CA LEU A 328 -6.36 -5.70 8.18
C LEU A 328 -5.37 -6.09 9.29
N GLU A 329 -5.52 -5.55 10.49
CA GLU A 329 -4.73 -5.93 11.67
C GLU A 329 -4.94 -7.40 12.01
N LEU A 330 -6.20 -7.85 12.09
CA LEU A 330 -6.53 -9.25 12.39
C LEU A 330 -6.02 -10.21 11.30
N PHE A 331 -6.10 -9.82 10.03
CA PHE A 331 -5.47 -10.54 8.92
C PHE A 331 -3.95 -10.67 9.11
N ALA A 332 -3.27 -9.58 9.47
CA ALA A 332 -1.83 -9.56 9.70
C ALA A 332 -1.37 -10.41 10.90
N GLU A 333 -2.13 -10.39 11.99
CA GLU A 333 -1.80 -11.10 13.22
C GLU A 333 -2.16 -12.59 13.17
N ARG A 334 -3.25 -12.95 12.49
CA ARG A 334 -3.88 -14.28 12.63
C ARG A 334 -3.99 -15.07 11.32
N VAL A 335 -3.75 -14.46 10.17
CA VAL A 335 -3.85 -15.14 8.86
C VAL A 335 -2.51 -15.16 8.14
N MET A 336 -1.85 -14.01 7.96
CA MET A 336 -0.55 -13.91 7.28
C MET A 336 0.53 -14.88 7.83
N PRO A 337 0.69 -15.10 9.16
CA PRO A 337 1.74 -15.97 9.69
C PRO A 337 1.62 -17.46 9.31
N HIS A 338 0.46 -17.87 8.78
CA HIS A 338 0.24 -19.25 8.33
C HIS A 338 0.81 -19.54 6.94
N PHE A 339 1.40 -18.56 6.26
CA PHE A 339 1.94 -18.69 4.90
C PHE A 339 3.44 -18.38 4.86
N ALA A 340 4.18 -19.06 3.98
CA ALA A 340 5.56 -18.70 3.71
C ALA A 340 5.59 -17.34 3.01
N HIS A 341 6.03 -16.30 3.75
CA HIS A 341 5.98 -14.91 3.34
C HIS A 341 7.22 -14.13 3.82
N ASP A 342 8.07 -13.72 2.87
CA ASP A 342 9.23 -12.86 3.14
C ASP A 342 8.81 -11.39 3.04
N ARG A 343 8.78 -10.70 4.18
CA ARG A 343 8.44 -9.26 4.23
C ARG A 343 9.42 -8.42 3.39
N PRO A 344 8.95 -7.54 2.47
CA PRO A 344 9.81 -6.63 1.72
C PRO A 344 10.75 -5.82 2.63
N ALA A 345 12.00 -5.61 2.20
CA ALA A 345 12.98 -4.85 2.98
C ALA A 345 12.61 -3.36 3.07
N ALA A 346 12.81 -2.74 4.23
CA ALA A 346 12.52 -1.32 4.43
C ALA A 346 13.60 -0.44 3.78
N ARG A 347 13.15 0.61 3.07
CA ARG A 347 13.96 1.69 2.51
C ARG A 347 13.63 2.99 3.27
N PRO A 348 14.61 3.86 3.56
CA PRO A 348 14.33 5.15 4.17
C PRO A 348 13.52 6.02 3.21
N ILE A 349 12.49 6.72 3.73
CA ILE A 349 11.78 7.73 2.95
C ILE A 349 12.75 8.88 2.64
N PRO A 350 12.94 9.29 1.38
CA PRO A 350 13.74 10.45 1.05
C PRO A 350 13.14 11.71 1.70
N ASP A 351 13.91 12.36 2.58
CA ASP A 351 13.57 13.71 3.04
C ASP A 351 13.87 14.70 1.89
N PRO A 352 12.91 15.54 1.48
CA PRO A 352 13.14 16.62 0.51
C PRO A 352 14.28 17.57 0.87
N GLN A 353 14.73 17.59 2.13
CA GLN A 353 15.84 18.40 2.63
C GLN A 353 17.13 17.61 2.90
N GLY A 354 17.19 16.33 2.50
CA GLY A 354 18.38 15.47 2.58
C GLY A 354 18.74 14.93 3.97
N ARG A 355 17.86 15.05 4.96
CA ARG A 355 18.10 14.58 6.34
C ARG A 355 17.47 13.21 6.55
N SER A 356 18.29 12.17 6.75
CA SER A 356 17.80 10.83 7.08
C SER A 356 16.90 10.85 8.32
N ARG A 357 15.59 10.69 8.14
CA ARG A 357 14.65 10.45 9.24
C ARG A 357 14.77 9.00 9.73
N THR A 358 15.68 8.78 10.68
CA THR A 358 15.64 7.57 11.51
C THR A 358 14.44 7.68 12.44
N ILE A 359 13.30 7.08 12.05
CA ILE A 359 12.21 6.82 12.97
C ILE A 359 12.70 5.74 13.93
N LEU A 360 13.00 6.12 15.17
CA LEU A 360 13.34 5.17 16.23
C LEU A 360 12.08 4.34 16.53
N ARG A 361 12.08 3.09 16.05
CA ARG A 361 10.99 2.12 16.29
C ARG A 361 11.13 1.35 17.60
N GLU A 362 12.26 1.49 18.27
CA GLU A 362 12.49 0.91 19.60
C GLU A 362 12.35 2.01 20.67
N PRO A 363 11.63 1.75 21.78
CA PRO A 363 11.56 2.69 22.88
C PRO A 363 12.95 2.86 23.50
N VAL A 364 13.47 4.09 23.50
CA VAL A 364 14.73 4.40 24.17
C VAL A 364 14.49 4.37 25.68
N LEU A 365 14.88 3.27 26.31
CA LEU A 365 14.95 3.15 27.76
C LEU A 365 16.01 4.13 28.28
N ILE A 366 15.55 5.24 28.85
CA ILE A 366 16.38 6.12 29.66
C ILE A 366 16.38 5.53 31.07
N ASP A 367 17.51 4.95 31.45
CA ASP A 367 17.71 4.50 32.83
C ASP A 367 17.84 5.72 33.75
N VAL A 368 17.11 5.71 34.86
CA VAL A 368 16.99 6.85 35.80
C VAL A 368 17.67 6.54 37.14
N GLU A 369 18.31 5.38 37.27
CA GLU A 369 19.18 5.06 38.42
C GLU A 369 20.44 5.94 38.42
N GLY A 370 20.35 7.07 39.12
CA GLY A 370 21.45 8.02 39.29
C GLY A 370 21.04 9.42 39.77
N LEU A 371 19.76 9.79 39.66
CA LEU A 371 19.25 11.10 40.06
C LEU A 371 18.66 11.07 41.48
N GLY A 372 19.52 11.19 42.49
CA GLY A 372 19.10 11.27 43.89
C GLY A 372 18.37 12.59 44.22
N GLY A 373 17.13 12.48 44.71
CA GLY A 373 16.31 13.58 45.22
C GLY A 373 14.99 13.08 45.80
N ASP A 374 14.45 13.77 46.82
CA ASP A 374 13.26 13.35 47.56
C ASP A 374 11.96 13.43 46.74
N TRP A 375 11.04 12.50 46.98
CA TRP A 375 9.77 12.36 46.26
C TRP A 375 8.58 12.97 47.00
N MET A 376 7.65 13.58 46.26
CA MET A 376 6.29 13.88 46.71
C MET A 376 5.26 13.40 45.68
N SER A 377 4.21 12.72 46.14
CA SER A 377 2.96 12.41 45.40
C SER A 377 2.02 13.63 45.42
N TRP A 378 0.92 13.78 44.69
CA TRP A 378 -0.27 12.93 44.40
C TRP A 378 -1.04 13.60 43.22
N GLU A 379 -1.71 12.97 42.24
CA GLU A 379 -1.88 11.56 41.77
C GLU A 379 -1.85 11.54 40.21
N ALA A 380 -2.39 10.53 39.52
CA ALA A 380 -2.47 10.47 38.06
C ALA A 380 -3.62 9.58 37.55
N ASP A 381 -4.63 10.19 36.92
CA ASP A 381 -5.79 9.51 36.37
C ASP A 381 -5.76 9.52 34.83
N GLN A 382 -5.65 8.31 34.27
CA GLN A 382 -5.74 7.93 32.85
C GLN A 382 -4.50 8.19 31.96
N TRP A 383 -4.29 7.28 31.01
CA TRP A 383 -3.19 7.21 30.02
C TRP A 383 -1.80 6.74 30.49
N PHE A 384 -1.71 5.68 31.30
CA PHE A 384 -0.47 4.89 31.44
C PHE A 384 -0.75 3.38 31.48
N HIS A 385 -0.05 2.60 30.63
CA HIS A 385 -0.03 1.14 30.74
C HIS A 385 0.98 0.72 31.82
N GLN A 386 0.46 0.30 32.98
CA GLN A 386 1.25 -0.19 34.10
C GLN A 386 1.73 -1.63 33.87
N PHE A 387 3.03 -1.87 33.97
CA PHE A 387 3.62 -3.21 34.01
C PHE A 387 4.36 -3.42 35.34
N GLU A 388 4.01 -4.47 36.09
CA GLU A 388 4.84 -4.98 37.19
C GLU A 388 5.65 -6.19 36.71
N ARG A 389 6.97 -6.20 36.97
CA ARG A 389 7.83 -7.36 36.74
C ARG A 389 8.60 -7.68 38.02
N ALA A 390 8.27 -8.81 38.63
CA ALA A 390 8.89 -9.24 39.89
C ALA A 390 10.21 -9.97 39.64
N SER A 391 11.33 -9.36 40.02
CA SER A 391 12.63 -10.03 40.16
C SER A 391 13.44 -9.36 41.27
N GLY A 392 13.79 -10.12 42.32
CA GLY A 392 14.79 -9.66 43.31
C GLY A 392 14.31 -8.70 44.41
N GLY A 393 13.02 -8.72 44.78
CA GLY A 393 12.56 -8.12 46.05
C GLY A 393 12.18 -6.63 46.01
N GLU A 394 12.47 -5.89 44.95
CA GLU A 394 12.02 -4.50 44.76
C GLU A 394 10.87 -4.37 43.75
N ARG A 395 9.92 -3.48 44.04
CA ARG A 395 8.86 -3.06 43.10
C ARG A 395 9.35 -1.87 42.28
N ARG A 396 9.72 -2.10 41.03
CA ARG A 396 10.03 -1.02 40.07
C ARG A 396 8.76 -0.54 39.36
N ARG A 397 8.62 0.78 39.21
CA ARG A 397 7.64 1.41 38.29
C ARG A 397 8.40 2.06 37.15
N SER A 398 7.89 1.93 35.93
CA SER A 398 8.46 2.56 34.73
C SER A 398 7.35 3.23 33.94
N TYR A 399 7.62 4.40 33.38
CA TYR A 399 6.68 5.18 32.57
C TYR A 399 7.19 5.25 31.13
N ILE A 400 6.29 5.11 30.16
CA ILE A 400 6.59 5.24 28.73
C ILE A 400 5.99 6.55 28.25
N PHE A 401 6.79 7.37 27.56
CA PHE A 401 6.30 8.54 26.83
C PHE A 401 6.09 8.17 25.36
N ASP A 402 4.88 8.36 24.87
CA ASP A 402 4.60 8.34 23.44
C ASP A 402 4.91 9.72 22.84
N PHE A 403 5.76 9.75 21.82
CA PHE A 403 6.17 10.97 21.12
C PHE A 403 5.31 11.27 19.86
N ALA A 404 4.28 10.47 19.57
CA ALA A 404 3.43 10.60 18.39
C ALA A 404 2.69 11.96 18.28
N THR A 405 2.52 12.71 19.37
CA THR A 405 1.70 13.93 19.43
C THR A 405 2.46 15.24 19.68
N ALA A 406 3.79 15.22 19.83
CA ALA A 406 4.58 16.42 20.15
C ALA A 406 4.94 17.28 18.89
N PRO A 407 4.75 18.61 18.90
CA PRO A 407 4.99 19.43 17.72
C PRO A 407 6.49 19.78 17.50
N LYS A 408 7.04 19.29 16.38
CA LYS A 408 8.21 19.83 15.63
C LYS A 408 9.45 20.28 16.46
N VAL A 409 10.26 19.32 16.92
CA VAL A 409 11.66 19.59 17.32
C VAL A 409 12.56 19.75 16.07
N ARG A 410 13.46 20.73 16.08
CA ARG A 410 14.47 20.96 15.02
C ARG A 410 15.87 20.53 15.47
N ALA A 411 16.63 19.92 14.56
CA ALA A 411 18.05 19.63 14.72
C ALA A 411 18.90 20.43 13.73
N HIS A 412 20.11 20.82 14.13
CA HIS A 412 21.08 21.52 13.29
C HIS A 412 22.01 20.55 12.55
N ALA A 413 22.67 21.04 11.49
CA ALA A 413 23.43 20.21 10.53
C ALA A 413 24.74 19.61 11.10
N ASP A 414 25.12 20.02 12.31
CA ASP A 414 26.24 19.51 13.11
C ASP A 414 25.81 18.43 14.13
N GLY A 415 24.51 18.09 14.18
CA GLY A 415 23.95 17.13 15.13
C GLY A 415 23.57 17.75 16.49
N ALA A 416 23.68 19.07 16.67
CA ALA A 416 23.18 19.72 17.87
C ALA A 416 21.64 19.78 17.87
N VAL A 417 21.03 19.35 18.97
CA VAL A 417 19.61 19.59 19.27
C VAL A 417 19.50 20.96 19.95
N ASP A 418 18.56 21.79 19.52
CA ASP A 418 18.29 23.07 20.20
C ASP A 418 17.56 22.83 21.53
N VAL A 419 18.34 22.67 22.59
CA VAL A 419 17.84 22.48 23.96
C VAL A 419 17.05 23.72 24.44
N GLN A 420 17.37 24.95 23.99
CA GLN A 420 16.60 26.13 24.38
C GLN A 420 15.22 26.17 23.70
N GLY A 421 15.13 25.78 22.43
CA GLY A 421 13.86 25.58 21.74
C GLY A 421 13.03 24.47 22.37
N LEU A 422 13.66 23.36 22.76
CA LEU A 422 13.00 22.24 23.45
C LEU A 422 12.42 22.67 24.81
N LEU A 423 13.15 23.49 25.57
CA LEU A 423 12.73 23.99 26.88
C LEU A 423 11.58 24.99 26.84
N ARG A 424 11.43 25.79 25.76
CA ARG A 424 10.26 26.67 25.58
C ARG A 424 9.00 25.91 25.19
N LEU A 425 9.14 24.87 24.36
CA LEU A 425 7.99 24.09 23.90
C LEU A 425 7.25 23.40 25.06
N VAL A 426 7.97 23.08 26.14
CA VAL A 426 7.45 22.44 27.36
C VAL A 426 6.84 23.46 28.34
N SER A 427 7.18 24.76 28.27
CA SER A 427 6.56 25.78 29.14
C SER A 427 5.19 26.25 28.64
N ASP A 428 4.98 26.23 27.31
CA ASP A 428 3.81 26.86 26.68
C ASP A 428 2.61 25.88 26.56
N ALA A 429 2.86 24.57 26.73
CA ALA A 429 1.85 23.52 26.71
C ALA A 429 1.19 23.32 28.09
N GLY A 430 0.27 24.22 28.45
CA GLY A 430 -0.64 23.99 29.58
C GLY A 430 -1.60 22.82 29.33
N CYS A 431 -2.12 22.20 30.40
CA CYS A 431 -3.09 21.10 30.28
C CYS A 431 -4.37 21.56 29.52
N PRO A 432 -4.78 20.89 28.42
CA PRO A 432 -5.91 21.34 27.60
C PRO A 432 -7.25 21.44 28.34
N ASP A 433 -7.49 20.56 29.33
CA ASP A 433 -8.77 20.48 30.04
C ASP A 433 -8.88 21.42 31.25
N CYS A 434 -7.76 21.93 31.80
CA CYS A 434 -7.80 22.76 33.01
C CYS A 434 -6.87 23.99 33.03
N GLY A 435 -6.07 24.22 31.99
CA GLY A 435 -5.32 25.46 31.78
C GLY A 435 -4.20 25.76 32.79
N ARG A 436 -3.75 24.79 33.60
CA ARG A 436 -2.69 24.99 34.60
C ARG A 436 -1.28 24.68 34.05
N PRO A 437 -0.22 25.36 34.55
CA PRO A 437 1.15 25.11 34.11
C PRO A 437 1.72 23.80 34.68
N VAL A 438 2.56 23.12 33.90
CA VAL A 438 3.40 21.99 34.35
C VAL A 438 4.80 22.52 34.65
N ILE A 439 5.39 22.09 35.77
CA ILE A 439 6.73 22.52 36.20
C ILE A 439 7.67 21.30 36.26
N ALA A 440 8.82 21.38 35.59
CA ALA A 440 9.94 20.47 35.76
C ALA A 440 11.13 21.22 36.39
N LEU A 441 11.77 20.62 37.40
CA LEU A 441 12.85 21.22 38.19
C LEU A 441 14.22 20.58 37.85
N TYR A 442 15.30 21.37 38.00
CA TYR A 442 16.68 20.89 37.97
C TYR A 442 17.53 21.55 39.06
N ARG A 443 18.49 20.81 39.63
CA ARG A 443 19.60 21.38 40.40
C ARG A 443 20.94 20.66 40.14
N ARG A 444 22.01 21.39 40.42
CA ARG A 444 23.44 21.18 40.07
C ARG A 444 24.09 19.99 40.78
N TRP A 445 25.03 19.32 40.10
CA TRP A 445 26.03 18.43 40.70
C TRP A 445 27.44 18.97 40.44
N GLU A 446 28.34 18.83 41.41
CA GLU A 446 29.76 19.20 41.34
C GLU A 446 30.63 18.01 41.76
N GLY A 447 31.82 17.91 41.18
CA GLY A 447 32.87 17.01 41.70
C GLY A 447 33.04 15.66 40.99
N GLU A 448 33.26 15.65 39.67
CA GLU A 448 34.47 15.04 39.08
C GLU A 448 34.62 15.35 37.57
N ASP A 449 35.79 15.02 37.00
CA ASP A 449 36.39 15.73 35.86
C ASP A 449 35.65 15.57 34.51
N ARG A 450 35.27 16.71 33.92
CA ARG A 450 34.67 16.85 32.59
C ARG A 450 35.52 16.20 31.49
N ALA A 451 36.85 16.16 31.64
CA ALA A 451 37.76 15.50 30.69
C ALA A 451 37.78 13.97 30.81
N ALA A 452 37.34 13.37 31.92
CA ALA A 452 37.13 11.92 32.02
C ALA A 452 35.90 11.49 31.20
N ILE A 453 34.77 12.18 31.40
CA ILE A 453 33.52 11.97 30.65
C ILE A 453 33.75 12.17 29.14
N THR A 454 34.47 13.23 28.78
CA THR A 454 34.79 13.54 27.36
C THR A 454 35.70 12.47 26.74
N ARG A 455 36.68 11.92 27.49
CA ARG A 455 37.54 10.82 27.00
C ARG A 455 36.74 9.55 26.74
N HIS A 456 35.89 9.13 27.68
CA HIS A 456 35.10 7.90 27.54
C HIS A 456 34.17 7.94 26.31
N LEU A 457 33.50 9.08 26.08
CA LEU A 457 32.68 9.30 24.90
C LEU A 457 33.52 9.38 23.60
N ALA A 458 34.70 10.02 23.64
CA ALA A 458 35.61 10.12 22.50
C ALA A 458 36.35 8.81 22.17
N GLU A 459 36.42 7.85 23.09
CA GLU A 459 36.93 6.50 22.86
C GLU A 459 35.87 5.63 22.17
N ARG A 460 34.65 5.53 22.72
CA ARG A 460 33.55 4.82 22.04
C ARG A 460 33.21 5.37 20.65
N MET A 461 33.34 6.68 20.43
CA MET A 461 33.15 7.27 19.09
C MET A 461 34.35 7.10 18.14
N ARG A 462 35.51 6.60 18.60
CA ARG A 462 36.66 6.31 17.71
C ARG A 462 36.55 4.94 17.06
N ASP A 463 36.02 3.93 17.75
CA ASP A 463 35.83 2.59 17.18
C ASP A 463 34.81 2.60 16.02
N LEU A 464 33.75 3.39 16.13
CA LEU A 464 32.78 3.62 15.05
C LEU A 464 33.36 4.36 13.83
N ARG A 465 34.55 4.97 13.93
CA ARG A 465 35.20 5.68 12.80
C ARG A 465 36.12 4.81 11.94
N TRP A 466 36.36 3.54 12.32
CA TRP A 466 37.24 2.66 11.56
C TRP A 466 36.62 2.16 10.24
N HIS A 467 35.30 1.92 10.21
CA HIS A 467 34.57 1.50 9.00
C HIS A 467 34.34 2.63 7.96
N ALA A 468 34.36 3.90 8.37
CA ALA A 468 34.06 5.02 7.48
C ALA A 468 35.26 5.57 6.67
N ARG A 469 36.48 5.03 6.88
CA ARG A 469 37.72 5.58 6.26
C ARG A 469 38.31 4.74 5.12
N HIS A 470 37.74 3.59 4.78
CA HIS A 470 38.30 2.68 3.76
C HIS A 470 37.51 2.61 2.44
N THR A 471 36.37 3.30 2.31
CA THR A 471 35.53 3.30 1.10
C THR A 471 35.63 4.56 0.24
N ASN A 472 36.52 5.52 0.55
CA ASN A 472 36.59 6.80 -0.18
C ASN A 472 38.03 7.26 -0.51
N ARG A 473 38.86 6.35 -1.03
CA ARG A 473 40.15 6.66 -1.68
C ARG A 473 40.37 5.83 -2.95
N ARG A 474 39.51 6.03 -3.96
CA ARG A 474 39.80 5.66 -5.37
C ARG A 474 38.88 6.41 -6.36
N ALA A 475 38.88 7.73 -6.27
CA ALA A 475 38.39 8.62 -7.33
C ALA A 475 39.27 9.88 -7.36
N MET A 476 39.69 10.28 -8.57
CA MET A 476 40.65 11.36 -8.89
C MET A 476 42.10 11.12 -8.42
N GLY A 477 43.04 10.92 -9.37
CA GLY A 477 44.46 10.79 -9.02
C GLY A 477 45.48 10.45 -10.10
N ARG A 478 45.09 10.03 -11.31
CA ARG A 478 45.84 10.09 -12.58
C ARG A 478 45.00 9.53 -13.72
#